data_AF-A0A957MFW0-F1
#
_entry.id   AF-A0A957MFW0-F1
#
_cell.length_a   1.000
_cell.length_b   1.000
_cell.length_c   1.000
_cell.angle_alpha   90.00
_cell.angle_beta   90.00
_cell.angle_gamma   90.00
#
_symmetry.space_group_name_H-M   'P 1'
#
loop_
_entity.id
_entity.type
_entity.pdbx_description
1 polymer ?
#
loop_
_entity_poly.entity_id
_entity_poly.type
_entity_poly.pdbx_seq_one_letter_code
_entity_poly.pdbx_strand_id
1 'polypeptide(L)'
;LNFGLLKAIAFDFAPDLYPFRNELNRVRASRFSLTWLVGSKRVREVPALGARAEIVDLTHRRFIPRANDGCDTARFDLADEFLAIEVPADWTALQQQDIGAAQAWRALTDELFAAYIGVGPGRYVVTGVGADGDRRFLLAERAGDGLWARLGAQA
;
A
#
# COMPACT_ATOMS: atom_id res chain seq x y z
N LEU A 1 -2.73 0.15 -8.99
CA LEU A 1 -2.14 1.27 -8.21
C LEU A 1 -0.79 1.66 -8.79
N ASN A 2 -0.40 2.93 -8.67
CA ASN A 2 0.83 3.49 -9.28
C ASN A 2 2.14 2.84 -8.80
N PHE A 3 2.13 2.12 -7.68
CA PHE A 3 3.30 1.43 -7.12
C PHE A 3 3.84 0.31 -8.04
N GLY A 4 2.98 -0.45 -8.71
CA GLY A 4 3.41 -1.58 -9.54
C GLY A 4 3.93 -1.18 -10.92
N LEU A 5 3.33 -0.14 -11.52
CA LEU A 5 3.63 0.32 -12.87
C LEU A 5 4.69 1.43 -12.89
N LEU A 6 4.47 2.51 -12.12
CA LEU A 6 5.38 3.67 -12.09
C LEU A 6 6.52 3.50 -11.08
N LYS A 7 6.48 2.42 -10.30
CA LYS A 7 7.42 2.15 -9.20
C LYS A 7 7.49 3.28 -8.16
N ALA A 8 6.42 4.06 -8.06
CA ALA A 8 6.26 5.04 -6.99
C ALA A 8 6.33 4.35 -5.62
N ILE A 9 6.68 5.13 -4.60
CA ILE A 9 6.67 4.71 -3.20
C ILE A 9 5.78 5.66 -2.40
N ALA A 10 5.36 5.25 -1.21
CA ALA A 10 4.69 6.14 -0.27
C ALA A 10 5.22 5.91 1.15
N PHE A 11 5.63 7.01 1.78
CA PHE A 11 6.05 7.04 3.18
C PHE A 11 5.21 8.03 4.01
N ASP A 12 4.36 8.83 3.38
CA ASP A 12 3.42 9.72 4.06
C ASP A 12 1.98 9.28 3.81
N PHE A 13 1.21 9.24 4.90
CA PHE A 13 -0.21 8.91 4.91
C PHE A 13 -0.99 10.03 5.58
N ALA A 14 -2.08 10.46 4.94
CA ALA A 14 -3.01 11.46 5.46
C ALA A 14 -4.41 10.83 5.59
N PRO A 15 -4.89 10.56 6.82
CA PRO A 15 -6.26 10.12 7.04
C PRO A 15 -7.23 11.26 6.73
N ASP A 16 -8.39 10.92 6.15
CA ASP A 16 -9.49 11.87 5.92
C ASP A 16 -9.05 13.20 5.26
N LEU A 17 -8.15 13.13 4.27
CA LEU A 17 -7.56 14.32 3.65
C LEU A 17 -8.61 15.22 2.99
N TYR A 18 -9.67 14.61 2.44
CA TYR A 18 -10.77 15.34 1.82
C TYR A 18 -12.09 15.06 2.55
N PRO A 19 -12.69 16.08 3.19
CA PRO A 19 -13.93 15.90 3.94
C PRO A 19 -15.19 15.84 3.04
N PHE A 20 -15.07 16.11 1.74
CA PHE A 20 -16.21 16.16 0.82
C PHE A 20 -16.68 14.77 0.41
N ARG A 21 -18.00 14.63 0.18
CA ARG A 21 -18.64 13.41 -0.30
C ARG A 21 -19.33 13.66 -1.63
N ASN A 22 -19.21 12.71 -2.55
CA ASN A 22 -19.93 12.72 -3.82
C ASN A 22 -20.31 11.27 -4.22
N GLU A 23 -20.94 11.09 -5.38
CA GLU A 23 -21.38 9.77 -5.86
C GLU A 23 -20.24 8.73 -5.93
N LEU A 24 -19.00 9.19 -6.15
CA LEU A 24 -17.80 8.36 -6.25
C LEU A 24 -17.02 8.25 -4.92
N ASN A 25 -17.26 9.15 -3.98
CA ASN A 25 -16.57 9.24 -2.70
C ASN A 25 -17.61 9.33 -1.59
N ARG A 26 -18.20 8.18 -1.23
CA ARG A 26 -19.23 8.08 -0.19
C ARG A 26 -18.62 7.91 1.20
N VAL A 27 -17.38 7.45 1.26
CA VAL A 27 -16.53 7.38 2.45
C VAL A 27 -15.40 8.40 2.36
N ARG A 28 -15.05 8.99 3.51
CA ARG A 28 -13.96 9.97 3.65
C ARG A 28 -12.64 9.43 3.07
N ALA A 29 -11.96 10.26 2.29
CA ALA A 29 -10.84 9.81 1.47
C ALA A 29 -9.49 10.08 2.15
N SER A 30 -8.92 9.06 2.76
CA SER A 30 -7.51 9.00 3.18
C SER A 30 -6.60 8.74 1.98
N ARG A 31 -5.40 9.32 2.00
CA ARG A 31 -4.47 9.34 0.85
C ARG A 31 -3.04 9.04 1.27
N PHE A 32 -2.32 8.40 0.35
CA PHE A 32 -0.86 8.38 0.36
C PHE A 32 -0.31 9.49 -0.51
N SER A 33 0.75 10.15 -0.04
CA SER A 33 1.59 10.96 -0.92
C SER A 33 2.51 10.02 -1.69
N LEU A 34 2.42 10.08 -3.02
CA LEU A 34 3.25 9.26 -3.89
C LEU A 34 4.53 10.00 -4.22
N THR A 35 5.67 9.38 -3.91
CA THR A 35 6.99 9.87 -4.27
C THR A 35 7.54 9.07 -5.44
N TRP A 36 7.99 9.77 -6.47
CA TRP A 36 8.58 9.16 -7.66
C TRP A 36 10.05 9.52 -7.79
N LEU A 37 10.92 8.53 -7.53
CA LEU A 37 12.37 8.70 -7.53
C LEU A 37 12.94 8.48 -8.95
N VAL A 38 12.73 9.45 -9.85
CA VAL A 38 13.03 9.31 -11.28
C VAL A 38 14.48 8.96 -11.63
N GLY A 39 15.43 9.29 -10.75
CA GLY A 39 16.85 8.96 -10.91
C GLY A 39 17.24 7.56 -10.43
N SER A 40 16.38 6.89 -9.67
CA SER A 40 16.67 5.59 -9.07
C SER A 40 16.69 4.47 -10.11
N LYS A 41 17.51 3.46 -9.86
CA LYS A 41 17.56 2.21 -10.63
C LYS A 41 16.17 1.60 -10.80
N ARG A 42 15.40 1.56 -9.71
CA ARG A 42 14.03 1.03 -9.67
C ARG A 42 13.11 1.66 -10.72
N VAL A 43 13.22 2.97 -10.95
CA VAL A 43 12.38 3.68 -11.94
C VAL A 43 12.98 3.59 -13.34
N ARG A 44 14.30 3.73 -13.47
CA ARG A 44 14.98 3.71 -14.77
C ARG A 44 14.92 2.37 -15.49
N GLU A 45 14.81 1.27 -14.73
CA GLU A 45 14.68 -0.08 -15.28
C GLU A 45 13.26 -0.40 -15.78
N VAL A 46 12.28 0.48 -15.57
CA VAL A 46 10.94 0.29 -16.12
C VAL A 46 10.98 0.52 -17.64
N PRO A 47 10.55 -0.46 -18.47
CA PRO A 47 10.53 -0.30 -19.92
C PRO A 47 9.65 0.87 -20.36
N ALA A 48 10.14 1.70 -21.29
CA ALA A 48 9.40 2.85 -21.81
C ALA A 48 8.11 2.48 -22.58
N LEU A 49 8.05 1.27 -23.14
CA LEU A 49 6.90 0.73 -23.87
C LEU A 49 6.54 -0.66 -23.36
N GLY A 50 5.24 -0.92 -23.19
CA GLY A 50 4.72 -2.25 -22.84
C GLY A 50 4.90 -2.65 -21.37
N ALA A 51 5.35 -1.74 -20.50
CA ALA A 51 5.44 -2.02 -19.07
C ALA A 51 4.08 -2.44 -18.50
N ARG A 52 4.07 -3.58 -17.81
CA ARG A 52 2.91 -4.05 -17.04
C ARG A 52 3.13 -3.74 -15.56
N ALA A 53 2.04 -3.49 -14.85
CA ALA A 53 2.12 -3.35 -13.40
C ALA A 53 2.65 -4.65 -12.79
N GLU A 54 3.77 -4.56 -12.06
CA GLU A 54 4.23 -5.69 -11.26
C GLU A 54 3.27 -5.87 -10.08
N ILE A 55 2.69 -7.05 -10.00
CA ILE A 55 1.87 -7.50 -8.87
C ILE A 55 2.56 -8.74 -8.32
N VAL A 56 3.00 -8.66 -7.07
CA VAL A 56 3.66 -9.77 -6.40
C VAL A 56 2.60 -10.83 -6.06
N ASP A 57 2.82 -12.06 -6.52
CA ASP A 57 2.02 -13.20 -6.10
C ASP A 57 2.39 -13.59 -4.66
N LEU A 58 1.45 -13.39 -3.74
CA LEU A 58 1.58 -13.70 -2.32
C LEU A 58 1.19 -15.14 -1.98
N THR A 59 0.50 -15.86 -2.85
CA THR A 59 0.12 -17.27 -2.63
C THR A 59 1.36 -18.13 -2.37
N HIS A 60 2.47 -17.80 -3.03
CA HIS A 60 3.76 -18.47 -2.88
C HIS A 60 4.76 -17.76 -1.95
N ARG A 61 4.40 -16.61 -1.37
CA ARG A 61 5.29 -15.81 -0.49
C ARG A 61 4.77 -15.74 0.95
N ARG A 62 4.65 -16.91 1.58
CA ARG A 62 4.14 -17.05 2.96
C ARG A 62 5.00 -16.37 4.04
N PHE A 63 6.22 -15.98 3.70
CA PHE A 63 7.12 -15.27 4.61
C PHE A 63 6.76 -13.78 4.77
N ILE A 64 5.90 -13.23 3.92
CA ILE A 64 5.42 -11.85 4.09
C ILE A 64 4.18 -11.89 4.99
N PRO A 65 4.27 -11.46 6.26
CA PRO A 65 3.12 -11.43 7.15
C PRO A 65 2.04 -10.48 6.65
N ARG A 66 0.77 -10.86 6.89
CA ARG A 66 -0.38 -9.99 6.65
C ARG A 66 -0.68 -9.20 7.91
N ALA A 67 -0.82 -7.89 7.76
CA ALA A 67 -1.19 -6.98 8.85
C ALA A 67 -2.69 -7.09 9.20
N ASN A 68 -3.50 -7.57 8.26
CA ASN A 68 -4.93 -7.79 8.46
C ASN A 68 -5.47 -8.96 7.64
N ASP A 69 -6.62 -9.46 8.08
CA ASP A 69 -7.48 -10.39 7.32
C ASP A 69 -8.84 -9.72 7.18
N GLY A 70 -9.11 -9.20 5.98
CA GLY A 70 -10.28 -8.37 5.74
C GLY A 70 -10.24 -7.05 6.53
N CYS A 71 -11.43 -6.58 6.89
CA CYS A 71 -11.63 -5.44 7.79
C CYS A 71 -11.91 -5.85 9.25
N ASP A 72 -11.84 -7.14 9.58
CA ASP A 72 -12.28 -7.67 10.87
C ASP A 72 -11.13 -7.89 11.85
N THR A 73 -9.95 -8.24 11.34
CA THR A 73 -8.78 -8.57 12.16
C THR A 73 -7.58 -7.74 11.73
N ALA A 74 -6.88 -7.14 12.69
CA ALA A 74 -5.60 -6.46 12.49
C ALA A 74 -4.55 -6.92 13.50
N ARG A 75 -3.29 -6.85 13.06
CA ARG A 75 -2.08 -7.11 13.84
C ARG A 75 -1.24 -5.84 13.85
N PHE A 76 -0.81 -5.44 15.04
CA PHE A 76 -0.02 -4.23 15.26
C PHE A 76 1.38 -4.52 15.83
N ASP A 77 1.75 -5.81 15.91
CA ASP A 77 2.97 -6.33 16.51
C ASP A 77 4.03 -6.76 15.48
N LEU A 78 3.78 -6.57 14.18
CA LEU A 78 4.70 -6.96 13.10
C LEU A 78 6.00 -6.15 13.09
N ALA A 79 7.12 -6.85 12.99
CA ALA A 79 8.47 -6.28 12.94
C ALA A 79 9.34 -6.83 11.79
N ASP A 80 8.77 -7.67 10.93
CA ASP A 80 9.41 -8.27 9.78
C ASP A 80 9.92 -7.23 8.77
N GLU A 81 10.84 -7.63 7.89
CA GLU A 81 11.37 -6.72 6.86
C GLU A 81 10.29 -6.25 5.87
N PHE A 82 9.33 -7.11 5.58
CA PHE A 82 8.21 -6.83 4.70
C PHE A 82 6.90 -7.14 5.42
N LEU A 83 5.84 -6.42 5.06
CA LEU A 83 4.48 -6.76 5.42
C LEU A 83 3.51 -6.50 4.27
N ALA A 84 2.38 -7.19 4.29
CA ALA A 84 1.28 -7.00 3.37
C ALA A 84 0.07 -6.42 4.12
N ILE A 85 -0.44 -5.28 3.67
CA ILE A 85 -1.69 -4.69 4.17
C ILE A 85 -2.77 -4.94 3.13
N GLU A 86 -3.79 -5.70 3.49
CA GLU A 86 -4.90 -5.96 2.59
C GLU A 86 -5.71 -4.69 2.37
N VAL A 87 -6.18 -4.53 1.14
CA VAL A 87 -7.09 -3.46 0.73
C VAL A 87 -8.24 -4.06 -0.08
N PRO A 88 -9.40 -3.38 -0.15
CA PRO A 88 -10.51 -3.83 -0.98
C PRO A 88 -10.10 -3.98 -2.45
N ALA A 89 -10.49 -5.09 -3.07
CA ALA A 89 -10.19 -5.35 -4.47
C ALA A 89 -10.88 -4.36 -5.42
N ASP A 90 -12.11 -3.97 -5.10
CA ASP A 90 -12.87 -2.92 -5.78
C ASP A 90 -13.52 -1.97 -4.76
N TRP A 91 -12.78 -0.91 -4.43
CA TRP A 91 -13.24 0.13 -3.50
C TRP A 91 -14.48 0.87 -4.01
N THR A 92 -14.65 1.00 -5.32
CA THR A 92 -15.76 1.77 -5.90
C THR A 92 -17.04 0.97 -5.77
N ALA A 93 -17.02 -0.30 -6.17
CA ALA A 93 -18.16 -1.20 -6.00
C ALA A 93 -18.54 -1.36 -4.53
N LEU A 94 -17.54 -1.52 -3.63
CA LEU A 94 -17.79 -1.68 -2.20
C LEU A 94 -18.56 -0.48 -1.62
N GLN A 95 -18.13 0.75 -1.90
CA GLN A 95 -18.83 1.96 -1.42
C GLN A 95 -20.27 2.10 -1.95
N GLN A 96 -20.54 1.56 -3.14
CA GLN A 96 -21.86 1.63 -3.75
C GLN A 96 -22.81 0.57 -3.16
N GLN A 97 -22.31 -0.64 -2.98
CA GLN A 97 -23.09 -1.83 -2.61
C GLN A 97 -23.23 -1.97 -1.10
N ASP A 98 -22.17 -1.68 -0.33
CA ASP A 98 -22.15 -1.81 1.12
C ASP A 98 -21.31 -0.70 1.76
N ILE A 99 -21.99 0.39 2.12
CA ILE A 99 -21.33 1.54 2.75
C ILE A 99 -20.80 1.20 4.15
N GLY A 100 -21.41 0.24 4.87
CA GLY A 100 -20.99 -0.16 6.21
C GLY A 100 -19.66 -0.90 6.14
N ALA A 101 -19.55 -1.88 5.24
CA ALA A 101 -18.30 -2.58 4.98
C ALA A 101 -17.22 -1.63 4.46
N ALA A 102 -17.56 -0.68 3.58
CA ALA A 102 -16.62 0.34 3.13
C ALA A 102 -16.07 1.20 4.29
N GLN A 103 -16.92 1.59 5.24
CA GLN A 103 -16.52 2.33 6.43
C GLN A 103 -15.63 1.50 7.36
N ALA A 104 -15.95 0.22 7.58
CA ALA A 104 -15.13 -0.70 8.37
C ALA A 104 -13.73 -0.87 7.77
N TRP A 105 -13.65 -1.09 6.45
CA TRP A 105 -12.39 -1.14 5.72
C TRP A 105 -11.58 0.15 5.86
N ARG A 106 -12.23 1.31 5.72
CA ARG A 106 -11.58 2.61 5.89
C ARG A 106 -10.99 2.75 7.30
N ALA A 107 -11.79 2.48 8.33
CA ALA A 107 -11.36 2.62 9.71
C ALA A 107 -10.13 1.72 10.00
N LEU A 108 -10.21 0.43 9.67
CA LEU A 108 -9.12 -0.50 9.95
C LEU A 108 -7.85 -0.15 9.17
N THR A 109 -7.97 0.14 7.88
CA THR A 109 -6.79 0.47 7.05
C THR A 109 -6.17 1.79 7.46
N ASP A 110 -6.96 2.80 7.85
CA ASP A 110 -6.43 4.06 8.37
C ASP A 110 -5.64 3.85 9.67
N GLU A 111 -6.13 3.00 10.59
CA GLU A 111 -5.41 2.62 11.81
C GLU A 111 -4.09 1.92 11.49
N LEU A 112 -4.12 0.93 10.58
CA LEU A 112 -2.92 0.22 10.14
C LEU A 112 -1.90 1.15 9.49
N PHE A 113 -2.36 2.05 8.62
CA PHE A 113 -1.48 3.00 7.95
C PHE A 113 -0.89 4.01 8.92
N ALA A 114 -1.68 4.50 9.88
CA ALA A 114 -1.21 5.38 10.94
C ALA A 114 -0.20 4.69 11.89
N ALA A 115 -0.33 3.37 12.10
CA ALA A 115 0.58 2.59 12.93
C ALA A 115 1.88 2.22 12.22
N TYR A 116 1.82 1.83 10.94
CA TYR A 116 2.96 1.28 10.23
C TYR A 116 3.67 2.27 9.31
N ILE A 117 2.96 3.12 8.59
CA ILE A 117 3.58 3.88 7.49
C ILE A 117 4.34 5.10 8.03
N GLY A 118 5.54 5.30 7.51
CA GLY A 118 6.43 6.40 7.90
C GLY A 118 7.91 6.09 7.62
N VAL A 119 8.77 7.08 7.86
CA VAL A 119 10.24 6.95 7.72
C VAL A 119 10.99 6.73 9.03
N GLY A 120 10.30 6.85 10.17
CA GLY A 120 10.89 6.70 11.50
C GLY A 120 11.27 5.26 11.84
N PRO A 121 12.02 5.04 12.95
CA PRO A 121 12.36 3.71 13.41
C PRO A 121 11.12 2.80 13.59
N GLY A 122 11.18 1.59 13.04
CA GLY A 122 10.08 0.62 13.11
C GLY A 122 8.91 0.90 12.17
N ARG A 123 8.97 1.97 11.35
CA ARG A 123 7.97 2.28 10.33
C ARG A 123 8.28 1.61 9.00
N TYR A 124 7.34 1.71 8.07
CA TYR A 124 7.39 1.05 6.77
C TYR A 124 7.06 2.03 5.65
N VAL A 125 7.60 1.76 4.48
CA VAL A 125 7.32 2.47 3.22
C VAL A 125 6.57 1.53 2.29
N VAL A 126 5.45 1.98 1.73
CA VAL A 126 4.75 1.23 0.68
C VAL A 126 5.59 1.28 -0.58
N THR A 127 6.04 0.13 -1.06
CA THR A 127 6.91 0.01 -2.22
C THR A 127 6.25 -0.72 -3.38
N GLY A 128 5.17 -1.46 -3.14
CA GLY A 128 4.58 -2.31 -4.16
C GLY A 128 3.14 -2.72 -3.88
N VAL A 129 2.66 -3.62 -4.72
CA VAL A 129 1.35 -4.26 -4.58
C VAL A 129 1.49 -5.77 -4.71
N GLY A 130 0.62 -6.49 -4.04
CA GLY A 130 0.53 -7.93 -4.09
C GLY A 130 -0.90 -8.42 -4.29
N ALA A 131 -1.03 -9.69 -4.66
CA ALA A 131 -2.30 -10.39 -4.76
C ALA A 131 -2.18 -11.81 -4.21
N ASP A 132 -3.27 -12.30 -3.63
CA ASP A 132 -3.47 -13.71 -3.27
C ASP A 132 -4.87 -14.09 -3.75
N GLY A 133 -4.95 -14.74 -4.91
CA GLY A 133 -6.20 -14.89 -5.66
C GLY A 133 -6.86 -13.53 -5.95
N ASP A 134 -8.08 -13.34 -5.49
CA ASP A 134 -8.85 -12.09 -5.66
C ASP A 134 -8.52 -11.01 -4.63
N ARG A 135 -7.79 -11.36 -3.57
CA ARG A 135 -7.38 -10.42 -2.53
C ARG A 135 -6.29 -9.50 -3.04
N ARG A 136 -6.28 -8.25 -2.58
CA ARG A 136 -5.34 -7.21 -3.01
C ARG A 136 -4.60 -6.65 -1.81
N PHE A 137 -3.31 -6.39 -1.98
CA PHE A 137 -2.45 -5.96 -0.89
C PHE A 137 -1.56 -4.80 -1.33
N LEU A 138 -1.31 -3.88 -0.41
CA LEU A 138 -0.15 -3.00 -0.43
C LEU A 138 1.01 -3.74 0.20
N LEU A 139 2.18 -3.70 -0.46
CA LEU A 139 3.40 -4.23 0.12
C LEU A 139 4.21 -3.09 0.70
N ALA A 140 4.55 -3.23 1.98
CA ALA A 140 5.37 -2.28 2.69
C ALA A 140 6.67 -2.94 3.16
N GLU A 141 7.74 -2.16 3.13
CA GLU A 141 9.08 -2.58 3.53
C GLU A 141 9.57 -1.68 4.64
N ARG A 142 10.25 -2.26 5.62
CA ARG A 142 10.68 -1.56 6.82
C ARG A 142 11.66 -0.43 6.46
N ALA A 143 11.39 0.75 7.00
CA ALA A 143 12.25 1.92 6.85
C ALA A 143 13.59 1.67 7.55
N GLY A 144 14.67 1.64 6.76
CA GLY A 144 16.02 1.40 7.25
C GLY A 144 17.06 1.43 6.14
N ASP A 145 18.32 1.26 6.51
CA ASP A 145 19.47 1.46 5.62
C ASP A 145 19.40 0.61 4.35
N GLY A 146 18.93 -0.63 4.44
CA GLY A 146 18.74 -1.52 3.28
C GLY A 146 17.76 -0.95 2.25
N LEU A 147 16.61 -0.46 2.71
CA LEU A 147 15.63 0.20 1.85
C LEU A 147 16.23 1.46 1.22
N TRP A 148 16.88 2.32 2.02
CA TRP A 148 17.42 3.60 1.54
C TRP A 148 18.56 3.41 0.55
N ALA A 149 19.46 2.46 0.79
CA ALA A 149 20.52 2.10 -0.15
C ALA A 149 19.92 1.64 -1.49
N ARG A 150 18.88 0.81 -1.46
CA ARG A 150 18.22 0.31 -2.67
C ARG A 150 17.42 1.39 -3.42
N LEU A 151 16.75 2.28 -2.70
CA LEU A 151 16.02 3.41 -3.31
C LEU A 151 16.95 4.50 -3.84
N GLY A 152 18.11 4.70 -3.21
CA GLY A 152 19.15 5.64 -3.63
C GLY A 152 20.07 5.10 -4.74
N ALA A 153 20.07 3.78 -4.98
CA ALA A 153 20.87 3.16 -6.01
C ALA A 153 20.52 3.74 -7.39
N GLN A 154 21.55 4.15 -8.13
CA GLN A 154 21.44 4.60 -9.52
C GLN A 154 21.71 3.41 -10.45
N ALA A 155 21.12 3.45 -11.65
CA ALA A 155 21.36 2.45 -12.70
C ALA A 155 22.74 2.63 -13.33
#